data_AF-A0A7S3P6X1-F1
#
_entry.id   AF-A0A7S3P6X1-F1
#
_cell.length_a   1.000
_cell.length_b   1.000
_cell.length_c   1.000
_cell.angle_alpha   90.00
_cell.angle_beta   90.00
_cell.angle_gamma   90.00
#
_symmetry.space_group_name_H-M   'P 1'
#
loop_
_entity.id
_entity.type
_entity.pdbx_description
1 polymer ?
#
loop_
_entity_poly.entity_id
_entity_poly.type
_entity_poly.pdbx_seq_one_letter_code
_entity_poly.pdbx_strand_id
1 'polypeptide(L)'
;KKSHPHHVSLSEEVMQQGTSVRPPCRFEAVELDSGITVILDVAHNPPAMQYLQKKLWSTYPDANFRVVVGMSSDKDLKSCGESIRLVTQNDTSRIHLVQAAHPRAATLEDILEKAVLTEAQYDLNDRSVT
;
A
#
# COMPACT_ATOMS: atom_id res chain seq x y z
N LYS A 1 -9.61 -39.95 -25.47
CA LYS A 1 -10.32 -39.58 -24.22
C LYS A 1 -9.25 -39.25 -23.17
N LYS A 2 -9.05 -37.96 -22.83
CA LYS A 2 -8.12 -37.57 -21.75
C LYS A 2 -8.87 -37.75 -20.42
N SER A 3 -8.33 -38.56 -19.51
CA SER A 3 -8.89 -38.78 -18.19
C SER A 3 -8.90 -37.47 -17.41
N HIS A 4 -10.04 -37.12 -16.79
CA HIS A 4 -10.10 -36.03 -15.83
C HIS A 4 -9.14 -36.31 -14.66
N PRO A 5 -8.49 -35.27 -14.11
CA PRO A 5 -7.42 -35.46 -13.13
C PRO A 5 -7.96 -36.09 -11.84
N HIS A 6 -7.09 -36.89 -11.22
CA HIS A 6 -7.27 -37.55 -9.95
C HIS A 6 -7.81 -36.58 -8.89
N HIS A 7 -8.80 -37.02 -8.12
CA HIS A 7 -9.30 -36.29 -6.97
C HIS A 7 -8.16 -36.16 -5.95
N VAL A 8 -7.63 -34.94 -5.76
CA VAL A 8 -6.60 -34.68 -4.76
C VAL A 8 -7.29 -34.53 -3.41
N SER A 9 -7.08 -35.50 -2.52
CA SER A 9 -7.48 -35.37 -1.13
C SER A 9 -6.44 -34.52 -0.40
N LEU A 10 -6.85 -33.36 0.09
CA LEU A 10 -6.05 -32.51 0.97
C LEU A 10 -6.50 -32.74 2.41
N SER A 11 -5.55 -32.93 3.33
CA SER A 11 -5.89 -32.92 4.76
C SER A 11 -6.30 -31.52 5.19
N GLU A 12 -7.11 -31.45 6.24
CA GLU A 12 -7.47 -30.19 6.89
C GLU A 12 -6.22 -29.39 7.29
N GLU A 13 -5.20 -30.07 7.82
CA GLU A 13 -3.91 -29.47 8.17
C GLU A 13 -3.23 -28.78 6.98
N VAL A 14 -3.19 -29.44 5.81
CA VAL A 14 -2.60 -28.86 4.59
C VAL A 14 -3.40 -27.65 4.12
N MET A 15 -4.74 -27.70 4.20
CA MET A 15 -5.59 -26.56 3.84
C MET A 15 -5.37 -25.37 4.80
N GLN A 16 -5.30 -25.63 6.10
CA GLN A 16 -5.03 -24.60 7.11
C GLN A 16 -3.64 -24.00 6.92
N GLN A 17 -2.62 -24.82 6.69
CA GLN A 17 -1.27 -24.35 6.40
C GLN A 17 -1.22 -23.51 5.13
N GLY A 18 -1.86 -23.94 4.05
CA GLY A 18 -1.88 -23.18 2.79
C GLY A 18 -2.60 -21.83 2.92
N THR A 19 -3.68 -21.78 3.70
CA THR A 19 -4.47 -20.56 3.90
C THR A 19 -3.94 -19.63 4.98
N SER A 20 -3.01 -20.09 5.83
CA SER A 20 -2.34 -19.24 6.82
C SER A 20 -1.24 -18.36 6.21
N VAL A 21 -0.65 -18.77 5.09
CA VAL A 21 0.40 -18.02 4.41
C VAL A 21 -0.15 -16.66 3.94
N ARG A 22 0.61 -15.60 4.23
CA ARG A 22 0.35 -14.26 3.74
C ARG A 22 1.50 -13.86 2.81
N PRO A 23 1.21 -13.39 1.59
CA PRO A 23 2.26 -12.84 0.73
C PRO A 23 2.83 -11.57 1.37
N PRO A 24 4.13 -11.29 1.16
CA PRO A 24 4.77 -10.11 1.72
C PRO A 24 4.09 -8.82 1.23
N CYS A 25 4.13 -7.80 2.07
CA CYS A 25 3.56 -6.48 1.83
C CYS A 25 2.07 -6.49 1.45
N ARG A 26 1.27 -7.40 2.03
CA ARG A 26 -0.20 -7.36 1.95
C ARG A 26 -0.79 -7.22 3.34
N PHE A 27 -1.02 -5.97 3.74
CA PHE A 27 -1.38 -5.60 5.10
C PHE A 27 -0.46 -6.26 6.15
N GLU A 28 0.85 -6.22 5.87
CA GLU A 28 1.88 -6.81 6.73
C GLU A 28 2.25 -5.81 7.82
N ALA A 29 2.08 -6.20 9.08
CA ALA A 29 2.44 -5.38 10.23
C ALA A 29 3.85 -5.76 10.71
N VAL A 30 4.71 -4.75 10.86
CA VAL A 30 6.07 -4.87 11.39
C VAL A 30 6.18 -3.95 12.59
N GLU A 31 6.45 -4.52 13.77
CA GLU A 31 6.75 -3.75 14.97
C GLU A 31 8.24 -3.43 15.02
N LEU A 32 8.57 -2.15 15.16
CA LEU A 32 9.94 -1.71 15.35
C LEU A 32 10.29 -1.67 16.85
N ASP A 33 11.57 -1.79 17.18
CA ASP A 33 12.07 -1.70 18.56
C ASP A 33 11.72 -0.36 19.25
N SER A 34 11.43 0.68 18.46
CA SER A 34 10.95 1.97 18.94
C SER A 34 9.50 1.97 19.42
N GLY A 35 8.79 0.84 19.30
CA GLY A 35 7.35 0.72 19.59
C GLY A 35 6.43 1.28 18.51
N ILE A 36 6.98 1.54 17.31
CA ILE A 36 6.22 2.00 16.15
C ILE A 36 5.78 0.79 15.32
N THR A 37 4.48 0.68 15.08
CA THR A 37 3.92 -0.26 14.11
C THR A 37 3.99 0.32 12.70
N VAL A 38 4.62 -0.40 11.77
CA VAL A 38 4.66 -0.09 10.34
C VAL A 38 3.78 -1.07 9.58
N ILE A 39 2.88 -0.56 8.74
CA ILE A 39 2.04 -1.39 7.87
C ILE A 39 2.57 -1.28 6.44
N LEU A 40 2.96 -2.42 5.86
CA LEU A 40 3.42 -2.54 4.48
C LEU A 40 2.28 -3.06 3.60
N ASP A 41 1.94 -2.32 2.55
CA ASP A 41 0.89 -2.70 1.59
C ASP A 41 1.25 -2.30 0.15
N VAL A 42 0.88 -3.17 -0.81
CA VAL A 42 1.11 -2.98 -2.26
C VAL A 42 -0.13 -2.46 -3.02
N ALA A 43 -1.14 -1.94 -2.32
CA ALA A 43 -2.30 -1.30 -2.93
C ALA A 43 -1.86 -0.16 -3.88
N HIS A 44 -2.36 -0.21 -5.11
CA HIS A 44 -1.97 0.72 -6.18
C HIS A 44 -3.11 1.02 -7.16
N ASN A 45 -4.33 0.58 -6.83
CA ASN A 45 -5.53 0.84 -7.62
C ASN A 45 -6.68 1.26 -6.69
N PRO A 46 -7.70 1.97 -7.21
CA PRO A 46 -8.71 2.59 -6.34
C PRO A 46 -9.45 1.58 -5.43
N PRO A 47 -9.91 0.40 -5.91
CA PRO A 47 -10.54 -0.59 -5.02
C PRO A 47 -9.61 -1.09 -3.90
N ALA A 48 -8.33 -1.35 -4.21
CA ALA A 48 -7.37 -1.79 -3.21
C ALA A 48 -7.07 -0.69 -2.18
N MET A 49 -6.96 0.56 -2.61
CA MET A 49 -6.73 1.70 -1.71
C MET A 49 -7.91 1.92 -0.75
N GLN A 50 -9.15 1.80 -1.24
CA GLN A 50 -10.35 1.86 -0.39
C GLN A 50 -10.40 0.70 0.61
N TYR A 51 -9.97 -0.50 0.21
CA TYR A 51 -9.88 -1.63 1.13
C TYR A 51 -8.81 -1.39 2.20
N LEU A 52 -7.63 -0.91 1.81
CA LEU A 52 -6.56 -0.54 2.74
C LEU A 52 -7.04 0.48 3.76
N GLN A 53 -7.69 1.56 3.32
CA GLN A 53 -8.29 2.58 4.20
C GLN A 53 -9.24 1.96 5.23
N LYS A 54 -10.23 1.17 4.78
CA LYS A 54 -11.20 0.50 5.67
C LYS A 54 -10.51 -0.46 6.64
N LYS A 55 -9.48 -1.17 6.16
CA LYS A 55 -8.74 -2.13 6.97
C LYS A 55 -7.89 -1.43 8.04
N LEU A 56 -7.25 -0.31 7.72
CA LEU A 56 -6.52 0.52 8.67
C LEU A 56 -7.45 1.03 9.78
N TRP A 57 -8.58 1.65 9.43
CA TRP A 57 -9.53 2.19 10.41
C TRP A 57 -10.21 1.12 11.28
N SER A 58 -10.49 -0.06 10.73
CA SER A 58 -11.05 -1.16 11.53
C SER A 58 -10.03 -1.86 12.41
N THR A 59 -8.77 -1.90 12.01
CA THR A 59 -7.70 -2.57 12.78
C THR A 59 -7.12 -1.63 13.84
N TYR A 60 -7.01 -0.33 13.54
CA TYR A 60 -6.44 0.69 14.42
C TYR A 60 -7.34 1.93 14.48
N PRO A 61 -8.52 1.86 15.14
CA PRO A 61 -9.53 2.91 15.09
C PRO A 61 -9.09 4.24 15.70
N ASP A 62 -8.27 4.20 16.74
CA ASP A 62 -7.77 5.40 17.44
C ASP A 62 -6.39 5.84 16.95
N ALA A 63 -5.85 5.17 15.92
CA ALA A 63 -4.52 5.47 15.42
C ALA A 63 -4.50 6.71 14.53
N ASN A 64 -3.37 7.37 14.62
CA ASN A 64 -3.02 8.56 13.87
C ASN A 64 -2.01 8.13 12.81
N PHE A 65 -2.41 8.04 11.54
CA PHE A 65 -1.55 7.50 10.48
C PHE A 65 -0.59 8.55 9.91
N ARG A 66 0.66 8.15 9.70
CA ARG A 66 1.62 8.85 8.84
C ARG A 66 1.90 7.92 7.67
N VAL A 67 1.83 8.43 6.45
CA VAL A 67 1.89 7.62 5.23
C VAL A 67 3.16 7.95 4.47
N VAL A 68 3.91 6.92 4.08
CA VAL A 68 4.97 7.03 3.07
C VAL A 68 4.45 6.38 1.81
N VAL A 69 4.48 7.08 0.68
CA VAL A 69 3.86 6.58 -0.56
C VAL A 69 4.64 6.99 -1.80
N GLY A 70 4.90 5.99 -2.64
CA GLY A 70 5.30 6.15 -4.03
C GLY A 70 4.31 5.43 -4.92
N MET A 71 4.14 5.91 -6.16
CA MET A 71 3.09 5.43 -7.06
C MET A 71 3.68 5.12 -8.43
N SER A 72 3.04 4.22 -9.19
CA SER A 72 3.39 4.02 -10.59
C SER A 72 2.61 5.00 -11.49
N SER A 73 3.24 5.48 -12.56
CA SER A 73 2.71 6.51 -13.47
C SER A 73 1.49 6.05 -14.26
N ASP A 74 1.31 4.73 -14.44
CA ASP A 74 0.18 4.12 -15.13
C ASP A 74 -1.08 3.98 -14.25
N LYS A 75 -1.02 4.39 -12.98
CA LYS A 75 -2.14 4.27 -12.03
C LYS A 75 -3.00 5.51 -11.98
N ASP A 76 -4.21 5.34 -11.47
CA ASP A 76 -5.11 6.44 -11.15
C ASP A 76 -4.59 7.18 -9.91
N LEU A 77 -3.66 8.11 -10.14
CA LEU A 77 -3.00 8.89 -9.10
C LEU A 77 -4.00 9.71 -8.28
N LYS A 78 -5.05 10.24 -8.94
CA LYS A 78 -6.06 11.06 -8.29
C LYS A 78 -6.85 10.27 -7.26
N SER A 79 -7.47 9.17 -7.67
CA SER A 79 -8.31 8.35 -6.78
C SER A 79 -7.51 7.71 -5.64
N CYS A 80 -6.25 7.35 -5.92
CA CYS A 80 -5.36 6.83 -4.89
C CYS A 80 -4.93 7.94 -3.91
N GLY A 81 -4.63 9.16 -4.41
CA GLY A 81 -4.36 10.35 -3.59
C GLY A 81 -5.52 10.70 -2.65
N GLU A 82 -6.76 10.67 -3.14
CA GLU A 82 -7.97 10.85 -2.34
C GLU A 82 -8.04 9.83 -1.19
N SER A 83 -7.75 8.56 -1.47
CA SER A 83 -7.76 7.51 -0.43
C SER A 83 -6.69 7.75 0.64
N ILE A 84 -5.49 8.20 0.24
CA ILE A 84 -4.38 8.51 1.16
C ILE A 84 -4.74 9.71 2.04
N ARG A 85 -5.33 10.77 1.46
CA ARG A 85 -5.80 11.93 2.23
C ARG A 85 -6.85 11.50 3.26
N LEU A 86 -7.77 10.61 2.91
CA LEU A 86 -8.74 10.11 3.88
C LEU A 86 -8.06 9.32 5.01
N VAL A 87 -7.07 8.47 4.71
CA VAL A 87 -6.30 7.74 5.75
C VAL A 87 -5.66 8.71 6.75
N THR A 88 -5.13 9.85 6.30
CA THR A 88 -4.55 10.88 7.18
C THR A 88 -5.55 11.91 7.70
N GLN A 89 -6.86 11.64 7.59
CA GLN A 89 -7.93 12.56 8.01
C GLN A 89 -7.82 13.96 7.39
N ASN A 90 -7.33 14.02 6.14
CA ASN A 90 -7.01 15.22 5.37
C ASN A 90 -5.84 16.07 5.88
N ASP A 91 -5.10 15.62 6.89
CA ASP A 91 -3.83 16.23 7.27
C ASP A 91 -2.73 15.76 6.32
N THR A 92 -2.43 16.59 5.32
CA THR A 92 -1.44 16.30 4.28
C THR A 92 0.00 16.42 4.76
N SER A 93 0.27 17.11 5.89
CA SER A 93 1.61 17.19 6.50
C SER A 93 2.13 15.83 7.01
N ARG A 94 1.23 14.85 7.08
CA ARG A 94 1.47 13.47 7.51
C ARG A 94 1.74 12.52 6.34
N ILE A 95 1.80 13.04 5.13
CA ILE A 95 2.10 12.28 3.92
C ILE A 95 3.53 12.59 3.51
N HIS A 96 4.31 11.54 3.24
CA HIS A 96 5.67 11.61 2.71
C HIS A 96 5.68 10.96 1.34
N LEU A 97 5.96 11.74 0.29
CA LEU A 97 6.04 11.24 -1.08
C LEU A 97 7.46 10.77 -1.37
N VAL A 98 7.55 9.61 -2.03
CA VAL A 98 8.81 9.05 -2.50
C VAL A 98 8.70 8.66 -3.96
N GLN A 99 9.83 8.75 -4.68
CA GLN A 99 9.93 8.32 -6.07
C GLN A 99 10.89 7.14 -6.17
N ALA A 100 10.36 6.00 -6.60
CA ALA A 100 11.16 4.80 -6.81
C ALA A 100 12.06 4.92 -8.06
N ALA A 101 13.19 4.22 -8.01
CA ALA A 101 14.14 4.10 -9.10
C ALA A 101 13.67 3.09 -10.17
N HIS A 102 12.57 3.41 -10.86
CA HIS A 102 11.97 2.50 -11.83
C HIS A 102 11.29 3.28 -12.97
N PRO A 103 11.38 2.84 -14.25
CA PRO A 103 10.80 3.57 -15.40
C PRO A 103 9.28 3.78 -15.32
N ARG A 104 8.59 2.96 -14.53
CA ARG A 104 7.15 3.08 -14.27
C ARG A 104 6.80 3.90 -13.03
N ALA A 105 7.77 4.40 -12.27
CA ALA A 105 7.47 5.26 -11.14
C ALA A 105 6.88 6.58 -11.65
N ALA A 106 5.82 7.06 -11.01
CA ALA A 106 5.38 8.43 -11.18
C ALA A 106 6.46 9.36 -10.61
N THR A 107 6.69 10.49 -11.26
CA THR A 107 7.59 11.50 -10.70
C THR A 107 6.94 12.18 -9.50
N LEU A 108 7.74 12.77 -8.61
CA LEU A 108 7.20 13.57 -7.50
C LEU A 108 6.29 14.69 -8.02
N GLU A 109 6.68 15.33 -9.11
CA GLU A 109 5.88 16.38 -9.76
C GLU A 109 4.52 15.86 -10.22
N ASP A 110 4.49 14.69 -10.87
CA ASP A 110 3.25 14.05 -11.31
C ASP A 110 2.34 13.69 -10.13
N ILE A 111 2.90 13.20 -9.04
CA ILE A 111 2.12 12.86 -7.83
C ILE A 111 1.56 14.15 -7.20
N LEU A 112 2.37 15.19 -7.05
CA LEU A 112 1.94 16.46 -6.46
C LEU A 112 0.78 17.08 -7.26
N GLU A 113 0.90 17.11 -8.59
CA GLU A 113 -0.11 17.68 -9.48
C GLU A 113 -1.38 16.80 -9.56
N LYS A 114 -1.22 15.50 -9.86
CA LYS A 114 -2.35 14.63 -10.22
C LYS A 114 -3.03 14.01 -9.01
N ALA A 115 -2.29 13.73 -7.93
CA ALA A 115 -2.85 13.18 -6.68
C ALA A 115 -3.33 14.29 -5.72
N VAL A 116 -3.06 15.57 -6.03
CA VAL A 116 -3.46 16.74 -5.23
C VAL A 116 -2.93 16.66 -3.80
N LEU A 117 -1.62 16.43 -3.67
CA LEU A 117 -0.92 16.24 -2.40
C LEU A 117 0.08 17.37 -2.13
N THR A 118 -0.30 18.62 -2.41
CA THR A 118 0.61 19.78 -2.48
C THR A 118 1.34 20.14 -1.19
N GLU A 119 0.81 19.76 -0.02
CA GLU A 119 1.46 20.01 1.28
C GLU A 119 2.09 18.75 1.89
N ALA A 120 2.20 17.68 1.11
CA ALA A 120 2.96 16.51 1.52
C ALA A 120 4.45 16.86 1.67
N GLN A 121 5.14 16.09 2.49
CA GLN A 121 6.58 16.15 2.63
C GLN A 121 7.23 15.38 1.47
N TYR A 122 8.28 15.93 0.86
CA TYR A 122 9.06 15.29 -0.20
C TYR A 122 10.44 15.93 -0.29
N ASP A 123 11.41 15.22 -0.85
CA ASP A 123 12.72 15.78 -1.18
C ASP A 123 13.02 15.53 -2.66
N LEU A 124 13.16 16.61 -3.43
CA LEU A 124 13.48 16.53 -4.86
C LEU A 124 14.94 16.10 -5.12
N ASN A 125 15.81 16.14 -4.11
CA ASN A 125 17.19 15.71 -4.19
C ASN A 125 17.36 14.23 -3.81
N ASP A 126 16.48 13.69 -2.97
CA ASP A 126 16.41 12.26 -2.63
C ASP A 126 15.56 11.50 -3.66
N ARG A 127 15.97 11.61 -4.93
CA ARG A 127 15.46 10.72 -5.96
C ARG A 127 16.25 9.44 -5.81
N SER A 128 15.56 8.31 -5.62
CA SER A 128 16.20 7.03 -5.87
C SER A 128 16.52 6.97 -7.37
N VAL A 129 17.74 7.36 -7.75
CA VAL A 129 18.23 7.31 -9.12
C VAL A 129 18.86 5.93 -9.30
N THR A 130 18.28 5.09 -10.15
CA THR A 130 18.96 3.94 -10.75
C THR A 130 19.62 4.38 -12.04
#